data_AF-A0A2R6K590-F1
#
_entry.id   AF-A0A2R6K590-F1
#
_cell.length_a   1.000
_cell.length_b   1.000
_cell.length_c   1.000
_cell.angle_alpha   90.00
_cell.angle_beta   90.00
_cell.angle_gamma   90.00
#
_symmetry.space_group_name_H-M   'P 1'
#
loop_
_entity.id
_entity.type
_entity.pdbx_description
1 polymer ?
#
loop_
_entity_poly.entity_id
_entity_poly.type
_entity_poly.pdbx_seq_one_letter_code
_entity_poly.pdbx_strand_id
1 'polypeptide(L)'
;PPVPSPPLSSVCAASCPPQPARATADATLAHTWHIPWPSWDTFRACPHRNAVLDGLLGNDLLLFHVPRYCENFLRSAERGLDETTVDYDRGTVDYRGRTTTVRAVPMGVPADRIRRRAGSREATGFRVAFRKHRGIDRDTRLAVGVDRLDYTKGIVQRLDALERLLEERPRWRGEVTLVQVGTESRSAIEAYHRYRERVEATVERVNERFATDDWRPVVYTTDMIPNEGLTGLYRAADLGVVSPVRDGMNLVAQEFVAAQGDDPGVLVLSDQAGCHDVLGEWAVSVRPHDTEGFAAALDDALSMPDRDRLRRANALGDYVGDNDIESWLCDALGAVSTVRRANGSVTTRADD
;
A
#
# COMPACT_ATOMS: atom_id res chain seq x y z
N PRO A 1 30.65 -0.26 31.25
CA PRO A 1 31.06 -0.75 29.92
C PRO A 1 29.87 -0.71 28.93
N PRO A 2 30.00 -0.09 27.74
CA PRO A 2 28.93 -0.16 26.77
C PRO A 2 28.86 -1.62 26.27
N VAL A 3 27.70 -2.24 26.45
CA VAL A 3 27.42 -3.58 25.94
C VAL A 3 27.38 -3.49 24.42
N PRO A 4 28.18 -4.27 23.66
CA PRO A 4 28.09 -4.26 22.22
C PRO A 4 26.78 -4.94 21.80
N SER A 5 25.88 -4.18 21.19
CA SER A 5 24.71 -4.72 20.50
C SER A 5 25.18 -5.66 19.37
N PRO A 6 24.73 -6.93 19.31
CA PRO A 6 25.10 -7.80 18.20
C PRO A 6 24.47 -7.30 16.89
N PRO A 7 25.08 -7.57 15.73
CA PRO A 7 24.62 -7.05 14.45
C PRO A 7 23.29 -7.68 14.03
N LEU A 8 22.25 -6.85 13.88
CA LEU A 8 21.02 -7.18 13.18
C LEU A 8 21.23 -6.87 11.69
N SER A 9 21.06 -7.85 10.81
CA SER A 9 20.99 -7.63 9.37
C SER A 9 19.53 -7.78 8.95
N SER A 10 18.96 -6.68 8.44
CA SER A 10 17.64 -6.66 7.81
C SER A 10 17.83 -6.42 6.32
N VAL A 11 17.25 -7.28 5.49
CA VAL A 11 17.19 -7.08 4.04
C VAL A 11 15.78 -6.60 3.70
N CYS A 12 15.66 -5.34 3.29
CA CYS A 12 14.41 -4.69 2.87
C CYS A 12 14.37 -4.55 1.34
N ALA A 13 13.92 -5.57 0.61
CA ALA A 13 13.47 -5.45 -0.78
C ALA A 13 12.96 -6.79 -1.32
N ALA A 14 12.21 -6.75 -2.43
CA ALA A 14 11.89 -7.92 -3.27
C ALA A 14 13.12 -8.49 -4.02
N SER A 15 14.33 -8.27 -3.49
CA SER A 15 15.53 -8.98 -3.91
C SER A 15 15.70 -10.17 -2.99
N CYS A 16 15.73 -11.38 -3.56
CA CYS A 16 16.18 -12.56 -2.85
C CYS A 16 17.72 -12.48 -2.80
N PRO A 17 18.35 -12.19 -1.65
CA PRO A 17 19.78 -12.39 -1.55
C PRO A 17 20.09 -13.88 -1.78
N PRO A 18 21.30 -14.24 -2.27
CA PRO A 18 21.79 -15.61 -2.06
C PRO A 18 21.69 -15.97 -0.57
N GLN A 19 21.60 -17.26 -0.22
CA GLN A 19 21.46 -17.71 1.18
C GLN A 19 22.32 -16.81 2.09
N PRO A 20 21.70 -16.06 3.02
CA PRO A 20 22.42 -15.06 3.78
C PRO A 20 23.56 -15.75 4.54
N ALA A 21 24.79 -15.35 4.24
CA ALA A 21 25.95 -15.81 4.98
C ALA A 21 25.83 -15.24 6.40
N ARG A 22 25.68 -16.12 7.40
CA ARG A 22 25.70 -15.71 8.80
C ARG A 22 27.06 -15.08 9.11
N ALA A 23 27.07 -13.79 9.44
CA ALA A 23 28.29 -13.10 9.86
C ALA A 23 28.85 -13.70 11.17
N THR A 24 27.97 -14.20 12.04
CA THR A 24 28.29 -14.95 13.26
C THR A 24 27.25 -16.06 13.47
N ALA A 25 27.62 -17.13 14.18
CA ALA A 25 26.72 -18.24 14.47
C ALA A 25 25.44 -17.81 15.22
N ASP A 26 25.55 -16.73 16.02
CA ASP A 26 24.49 -16.20 16.89
C ASP A 26 23.59 -15.12 16.23
N ALA A 27 23.82 -14.77 14.97
CA ALA A 27 23.00 -13.76 14.29
C ALA A 27 21.59 -14.31 13.99
N THR A 28 20.55 -13.58 14.43
CA THR A 28 19.16 -13.82 14.01
C THR A 28 18.91 -13.06 12.71
N LEU A 29 18.50 -13.78 11.67
CA LEU A 29 18.24 -13.24 10.35
C LEU A 29 16.74 -13.06 10.15
N ALA A 30 16.33 -11.82 9.85
CA ALA A 30 14.95 -11.48 9.58
C ALA A 30 14.84 -10.74 8.25
N HIS A 31 13.81 -11.07 7.48
CA HIS A 31 13.54 -10.46 6.19
C HIS A 31 12.07 -10.06 6.08
N THR A 32 11.82 -8.83 5.63
CA THR A 32 10.47 -8.34 5.35
C THR A 32 10.22 -8.29 3.85
N TRP A 33 9.24 -9.08 3.40
CA TRP A 33 8.82 -9.13 2.01
C TRP A 33 7.66 -8.15 1.75
N HIS A 34 7.98 -7.03 1.11
CA HIS A 34 7.07 -5.88 1.01
C HIS A 34 6.02 -5.96 -0.12
N ILE A 35 6.26 -6.78 -1.13
CA ILE A 35 5.31 -6.95 -2.27
C ILE A 35 4.40 -8.16 -2.03
N PRO A 36 3.29 -8.31 -2.76
CA PRO A 36 2.46 -9.51 -2.63
C PRO A 36 3.25 -10.78 -2.86
N TRP A 37 3.08 -11.78 -1.98
CA TRP A 37 3.50 -13.13 -2.31
C TRP A 37 2.41 -13.80 -3.19
N PRO A 38 2.77 -14.31 -4.38
CA PRO A 38 1.81 -14.96 -5.27
C PRO A 38 1.30 -16.28 -4.69
N SER A 39 0.11 -16.73 -5.10
CA SER A 39 -0.32 -18.11 -4.82
C SER A 39 0.61 -19.11 -5.51
N TRP A 40 0.62 -20.35 -5.04
CA TRP A 40 1.45 -21.42 -5.63
C TRP A 40 1.24 -21.58 -7.13
N ASP A 41 -0.01 -21.51 -7.61
CA ASP A 41 -0.31 -21.72 -9.03
C ASP A 41 0.36 -20.70 -9.95
N THR A 42 0.56 -19.47 -9.47
CA THR A 42 1.34 -18.44 -10.14
C THR A 42 2.84 -18.62 -9.88
N PHE A 43 3.23 -18.85 -8.62
CA PHE A 43 4.64 -18.93 -8.22
C PHE A 43 5.40 -20.07 -8.90
N ARG A 44 4.76 -21.23 -9.10
CA ARG A 44 5.38 -22.41 -9.72
C ARG A 44 5.88 -22.19 -11.14
N ALA A 45 5.37 -21.15 -11.82
CA ALA A 45 5.85 -20.76 -13.15
C ALA A 45 7.24 -20.12 -13.12
N CYS A 46 7.72 -19.66 -11.96
CA CYS A 46 9.06 -19.10 -11.82
C CYS A 46 10.13 -20.19 -12.05
N PRO A 47 11.03 -20.03 -13.05
CA PRO A 47 12.10 -21.00 -13.31
C PRO A 47 13.06 -21.17 -12.13
N HIS A 48 13.24 -20.10 -11.35
CA HIS A 48 14.15 -20.05 -10.20
C HIS A 48 13.42 -20.26 -8.85
N ARG A 49 12.19 -20.78 -8.84
CA ARG A 49 11.36 -20.91 -7.62
C ARG A 49 12.10 -21.60 -6.46
N ASN A 50 12.85 -22.68 -6.73
CA ASN A 50 13.56 -23.41 -5.68
C ASN A 50 14.67 -22.56 -5.07
N ALA A 51 15.43 -21.82 -5.89
CA ALA A 51 16.48 -20.93 -5.40
C ALA A 51 15.93 -19.76 -4.58
N VAL A 52 14.77 -19.23 -4.98
CA VAL A 52 14.09 -18.16 -4.23
C VAL A 52 13.60 -18.66 -2.87
N LEU A 53 12.93 -19.82 -2.84
CA LEU A 53 12.46 -20.41 -1.58
C LEU A 53 13.64 -20.78 -0.66
N ASP A 54 14.67 -21.44 -1.20
CA ASP A 54 15.87 -21.82 -0.47
C ASP A 54 16.61 -20.60 0.13
N GLY A 55 16.72 -19.51 -0.63
CA GLY A 55 17.30 -18.25 -0.15
C GLY A 55 16.49 -17.61 0.97
N LEU A 56 15.16 -17.57 0.83
CA LEU A 56 14.27 -16.98 1.85
C LEU A 56 14.20 -17.83 3.13
N LEU A 57 14.18 -19.16 3.00
CA LEU A 57 14.26 -20.10 4.14
C LEU A 57 15.64 -20.16 4.81
N GLY A 58 16.61 -19.38 4.32
CA GLY A 58 17.85 -19.10 5.04
C GLY A 58 17.67 -18.15 6.24
N ASN A 59 16.52 -17.47 6.35
CA ASN A 59 16.19 -16.57 7.45
C ASN A 59 15.56 -17.34 8.62
N ASP A 60 15.77 -16.86 9.84
CA ASP A 60 15.06 -17.34 11.03
C ASP A 60 13.62 -16.81 11.08
N LEU A 61 13.39 -15.62 10.50
CA LEU A 61 12.09 -14.93 10.46
C LEU A 61 11.80 -14.31 9.09
N LEU A 62 10.62 -14.58 8.55
CA LEU A 62 10.06 -13.93 7.37
C LEU A 62 8.80 -13.16 7.75
N LEU A 63 8.77 -11.87 7.42
CA LEU A 63 7.65 -10.97 7.66
C LEU A 63 6.97 -10.61 6.34
N PHE A 64 5.65 -10.76 6.30
CA PHE A 64 4.78 -10.28 5.23
C PHE A 64 3.80 -9.25 5.76
N HIS A 65 3.09 -8.54 4.89
CA HIS A 65 2.15 -7.51 5.33
C HIS A 65 0.79 -8.04 5.80
N VAL A 66 0.31 -9.17 5.27
CA VAL A 66 -1.01 -9.72 5.61
C VAL A 66 -0.98 -11.26 5.68
N PRO A 67 -1.87 -11.88 6.49
CA PRO A 67 -1.89 -13.33 6.69
C PRO A 67 -1.96 -14.15 5.40
N ARG A 68 -2.76 -13.71 4.41
CA ARG A 68 -2.87 -14.42 3.12
C ARG A 68 -1.52 -14.57 2.39
N TYR A 69 -0.58 -13.64 2.55
CA TYR A 69 0.73 -13.73 1.92
C TYR A 69 1.65 -14.68 2.68
N CYS A 70 1.49 -14.78 4.00
CA CYS A 70 2.11 -15.84 4.81
C CYS A 70 1.64 -17.23 4.34
N GLU A 71 0.32 -17.44 4.26
CA GLU A 71 -0.25 -18.72 3.81
C GLU A 71 0.21 -19.10 2.41
N ASN A 72 0.24 -18.14 1.48
CA ASN A 72 0.74 -18.38 0.13
C ASN A 72 2.23 -18.77 0.13
N PHE A 73 3.06 -18.16 0.98
CA PHE A 73 4.47 -18.51 1.12
C PHE A 73 4.64 -19.92 1.72
N LEU A 74 3.94 -20.23 2.81
CA LEU A 74 3.96 -21.55 3.44
C LEU A 74 3.58 -22.64 2.43
N ARG A 75 2.52 -22.44 1.66
CA ARG A 75 2.11 -23.35 0.58
C ARG A 75 3.13 -23.44 -0.56
N SER A 76 3.85 -22.36 -0.84
CA SER A 76 4.92 -22.36 -1.84
C SER A 76 6.13 -23.15 -1.37
N ALA A 77 6.50 -23.06 -0.09
CA ALA A 77 7.56 -23.86 0.52
C ALA A 77 7.20 -25.35 0.51
N GLU A 78 6.01 -25.71 1.01
CA GLU A 78 5.51 -27.09 1.07
C GLU A 78 5.52 -27.79 -0.30
N ARG A 79 5.10 -27.08 -1.36
CA ARG A 79 4.98 -27.66 -2.70
C ARG A 79 6.21 -27.49 -3.59
N GLY A 80 7.08 -26.55 -3.24
CA GLY A 80 8.20 -26.12 -4.08
C GLY A 80 9.53 -26.78 -3.72
N LEU A 81 9.66 -27.30 -2.50
CA LEU A 81 10.89 -27.90 -2.00
C LEU A 81 10.64 -29.29 -1.42
N ASP A 82 11.56 -30.21 -1.67
CA ASP A 82 11.57 -31.52 -1.03
C ASP A 82 12.06 -31.39 0.43
N GLU A 83 11.80 -32.42 1.25
CA GLU A 83 12.25 -32.49 2.66
C GLU A 83 11.86 -31.26 3.49
N THR A 84 10.68 -30.71 3.20
CA THR A 84 10.12 -29.54 3.89
C THR A 84 8.92 -29.96 4.71
N THR A 85 8.89 -29.58 5.99
CA THR A 85 7.72 -29.74 6.86
C THR A 85 7.15 -28.37 7.20
N VAL A 86 5.86 -28.18 6.97
CA VAL A 86 5.18 -26.91 7.23
C VAL A 86 4.16 -27.11 8.35
N ASP A 87 4.25 -26.26 9.36
CA ASP A 87 3.23 -26.11 10.40
C ASP A 87 2.46 -24.83 10.13
N TYR A 88 1.24 -24.97 9.63
CA TYR A 88 0.39 -23.83 9.27
C TYR A 88 -0.13 -23.07 10.50
N ASP A 89 -0.40 -23.77 11.60
CA ASP A 89 -0.93 -23.17 12.83
C ASP A 89 0.14 -22.32 13.51
N ARG A 90 1.38 -22.82 13.55
CA ARG A 90 2.53 -22.09 14.08
C ARG A 90 3.16 -21.17 13.06
N GLY A 91 2.78 -21.25 11.80
CA GLY A 91 3.39 -20.52 10.69
C GLY A 91 4.90 -20.74 10.62
N THR A 92 5.34 -22.00 10.60
CA THR A 92 6.78 -22.35 10.54
C THR A 92 7.07 -23.30 9.39
N VAL A 93 8.28 -23.21 8.86
CA VAL A 93 8.81 -24.10 7.82
C VAL A 93 10.11 -24.70 8.33
N ASP A 94 10.14 -26.02 8.47
CA ASP A 94 11.36 -26.80 8.74
C ASP A 94 11.94 -27.29 7.43
N TYR A 95 13.17 -26.87 7.12
CA TYR A 95 13.86 -27.20 5.89
C TYR A 95 15.36 -27.28 6.12
N ARG A 96 15.97 -28.43 5.75
CA ARG A 96 17.41 -28.71 5.93
C ARG A 96 17.91 -28.49 7.37
N GLY A 97 17.12 -28.92 8.35
CA GLY A 97 17.46 -28.81 9.77
C GLY A 97 17.38 -27.40 10.35
N ARG A 98 16.77 -26.44 9.63
CA ARG A 98 16.51 -25.07 10.09
C ARG A 98 15.01 -24.80 10.09
N THR A 99 14.55 -24.06 11.09
CA THR A 99 13.16 -23.61 11.20
C THR A 99 13.08 -22.12 10.86
N THR A 100 12.28 -21.78 9.87
CA THR A 100 11.93 -20.39 9.54
C THR A 100 10.53 -20.08 10.06
N THR A 101 10.41 -19.03 10.87
CA THR A 101 9.11 -18.52 11.31
C THR A 101 8.56 -17.53 10.29
N VAL A 102 7.26 -17.61 9.95
CA VAL A 102 6.59 -16.75 8.98
C VAL A 102 5.46 -15.99 9.68
N ARG A 103 5.45 -14.65 9.61
CA ARG A 103 4.46 -13.81 10.31
C ARG A 103 3.96 -12.65 9.46
N ALA A 104 2.72 -12.23 9.72
CA ALA A 104 2.17 -11.01 9.16
C ALA A 104 2.41 -9.86 10.13
N VAL A 105 3.02 -8.78 9.65
CA VAL A 105 3.24 -7.52 10.37
C VAL A 105 2.95 -6.37 9.39
N PRO A 106 1.71 -5.82 9.41
CA PRO A 106 1.29 -4.80 8.46
C PRO A 106 2.06 -3.50 8.69
N MET A 107 2.60 -2.92 7.62
CA MET A 107 3.39 -1.69 7.71
C MET A 107 2.48 -0.46 7.79
N GLY A 108 2.75 0.38 8.79
CA GLY A 108 2.09 1.67 9.03
C GLY A 108 2.80 2.85 8.37
N VAL A 109 2.20 4.03 8.49
CA VAL A 109 2.79 5.34 8.10
C VAL A 109 3.05 6.19 9.33
N PRO A 110 3.92 7.22 9.29
CA PRO A 110 4.08 8.16 10.40
C PRO A 110 2.86 9.10 10.50
N ALA A 111 1.73 8.56 11.00
CA ALA A 111 0.40 9.15 10.93
C ALA A 111 0.37 10.56 11.53
N ASP A 112 0.95 10.72 12.72
CA ASP A 112 1.02 12.00 13.42
C ASP A 112 1.82 13.07 12.68
N ARG A 113 2.93 12.68 12.05
CA ARG A 113 3.73 13.59 11.22
C ARG A 113 2.95 14.04 9.99
N ILE A 114 2.22 13.13 9.36
CA ILE A 114 1.37 13.42 8.19
C ILE A 114 0.23 14.36 8.59
N ARG A 115 -0.48 14.07 9.70
CA ARG A 115 -1.58 14.89 10.23
C ARG A 115 -1.15 16.32 10.50
N ARG A 116 0.00 16.51 11.16
CA ARG A 116 0.60 17.83 11.42
C ARG A 116 0.97 18.56 10.13
N ARG A 117 1.60 17.86 9.19
CA ARG A 117 1.99 18.43 7.90
C ARG A 117 0.78 18.88 7.09
N ALA A 118 -0.26 18.05 7.00
CA ALA A 118 -1.50 18.38 6.30
C ALA A 118 -2.17 19.65 6.86
N GLY A 119 -1.95 19.95 8.16
CA GLY A 119 -2.49 21.12 8.86
C GLY A 119 -1.60 22.36 8.76
N SER A 120 -0.44 22.28 8.11
CA SER A 120 0.51 23.38 8.03
C SER A 120 0.03 24.49 7.09
N ARG A 121 0.63 25.68 7.23
CA ARG A 121 0.37 26.82 6.34
C ARG A 121 0.84 26.53 4.93
N GLU A 122 1.95 25.81 4.78
CA GLU A 122 2.53 25.40 3.50
C GLU A 122 1.60 24.43 2.76
N ALA A 123 1.07 23.40 3.44
CA ALA A 123 0.09 22.48 2.84
C ALA A 123 -1.20 23.22 2.43
N THR A 124 -1.62 24.20 3.23
CA THR A 124 -2.78 25.05 2.94
C THR A 124 -2.56 25.96 1.74
N GLY A 125 -1.42 26.65 1.68
CA GLY A 125 -1.03 27.49 0.56
C GLY A 125 -0.91 26.67 -0.73
N PHE A 126 -0.31 25.47 -0.64
CA PHE A 126 -0.16 24.58 -1.79
C PHE A 126 -1.52 24.18 -2.38
N ARG A 127 -2.46 23.65 -1.58
CA ARG A 127 -3.75 23.19 -2.14
C ARG A 127 -4.57 24.32 -2.79
N VAL A 128 -4.51 25.54 -2.24
CA VAL A 128 -5.15 26.72 -2.82
C VAL A 128 -4.49 27.11 -4.14
N ALA A 129 -3.16 27.18 -4.16
CA ALA A 129 -2.40 27.49 -5.36
C ALA A 129 -2.58 26.43 -6.45
N PHE A 130 -2.62 25.15 -6.06
CA PHE A 130 -2.83 24.02 -6.97
C PHE A 130 -4.18 24.12 -7.68
N ARG A 131 -5.29 24.30 -6.93
CA ARG A 131 -6.62 24.48 -7.53
C ARG A 131 -6.64 25.65 -8.51
N LYS A 132 -6.11 26.80 -8.11
CA LYS A 132 -6.04 27.99 -8.98
C LYS A 132 -5.22 27.72 -10.25
N HIS A 133 -4.05 27.10 -10.12
CA HIS A 133 -3.17 26.85 -11.26
C HIS A 133 -3.73 25.80 -12.23
N ARG A 134 -4.49 24.84 -11.72
CA ARG A 134 -5.10 23.77 -12.51
C ARG A 134 -6.53 24.08 -12.98
N GLY A 135 -7.05 25.27 -12.67
CA GLY A 135 -8.40 25.68 -13.06
C GLY A 135 -9.50 24.82 -12.41
N ILE A 136 -9.30 24.43 -11.15
CA ILE A 136 -10.30 23.67 -10.39
C ILE A 136 -11.06 24.65 -9.50
N ASP A 137 -12.37 24.76 -9.70
CA ASP A 137 -13.23 25.63 -8.89
C ASP A 137 -13.25 25.20 -7.42
N ARG A 138 -13.61 26.14 -6.54
CA ARG A 138 -13.60 25.91 -5.09
C ARG A 138 -14.67 24.92 -4.66
N ASP A 139 -15.81 24.93 -5.35
CA ASP A 139 -16.97 24.10 -5.02
C ASP A 139 -16.94 22.73 -5.72
N THR A 140 -16.04 22.54 -6.70
CA THR A 140 -15.81 21.24 -7.34
C THR A 140 -15.23 20.23 -6.36
N ARG A 141 -15.90 19.09 -6.23
CA ARG A 141 -15.44 17.94 -5.44
C ARG A 141 -14.15 17.39 -6.02
N LEU A 142 -13.24 17.01 -5.15
CA LEU A 142 -11.90 16.55 -5.50
C LEU A 142 -11.74 15.07 -5.16
N ALA A 143 -11.57 14.24 -6.20
CA ALA A 143 -11.02 12.91 -6.03
C ALA A 143 -9.51 12.97 -6.23
N VAL A 144 -8.73 12.25 -5.43
CA VAL A 144 -7.27 12.19 -5.54
C VAL A 144 -6.82 10.74 -5.68
N GLY A 145 -5.98 10.50 -6.68
CA GLY A 145 -5.23 9.26 -6.85
C GLY A 145 -3.74 9.58 -6.94
N VAL A 146 -2.92 8.96 -6.08
CA VAL A 146 -1.46 9.16 -6.06
C VAL A 146 -0.79 7.82 -6.19
N ASP A 147 -0.08 7.59 -7.29
CA ASP A 147 0.49 6.29 -7.59
C ASP A 147 1.81 6.43 -8.36
N ARG A 148 2.66 5.42 -8.24
CA ARG A 148 3.70 5.20 -9.25
C ARG A 148 3.02 4.80 -10.56
N LEU A 149 3.58 5.22 -11.70
CA LEU A 149 3.14 4.77 -13.03
C LEU A 149 3.52 3.30 -13.23
N ASP A 150 2.76 2.42 -12.60
CA ASP A 150 2.99 0.99 -12.48
C ASP A 150 1.67 0.27 -12.75
N TYR A 151 1.71 -0.76 -13.60
CA TYR A 151 0.52 -1.49 -14.05
C TYR A 151 -0.22 -2.21 -12.91
N THR A 152 0.42 -2.37 -11.75
CA THR A 152 -0.21 -2.92 -10.54
C THR A 152 -1.13 -1.92 -9.82
N LYS A 153 -1.03 -0.62 -10.11
CA LYS A 153 -1.73 0.45 -9.38
C LYS A 153 -3.13 0.76 -9.90
N GLY A 154 -3.54 0.14 -11.01
CA GLY A 154 -4.92 0.21 -11.49
C GLY A 154 -5.40 1.62 -11.84
N ILE A 155 -4.51 2.46 -12.38
CA ILE A 155 -4.81 3.86 -12.76
C ILE A 155 -5.78 3.88 -13.94
N VAL A 156 -5.56 3.02 -14.94
CA VAL A 156 -6.47 2.90 -16.10
C VAL A 156 -7.88 2.50 -15.64
N GLN A 157 -7.98 1.52 -14.75
CA GLN A 157 -9.24 1.05 -14.17
C GLN A 157 -9.98 2.16 -13.40
N ARG A 158 -9.23 3.01 -12.67
CA ARG A 158 -9.78 4.19 -11.99
C ARG A 158 -10.37 5.20 -12.98
N LEU A 159 -9.64 5.46 -14.07
CA LEU A 159 -10.07 6.39 -15.10
C LEU A 159 -11.29 5.85 -15.86
N ASP A 160 -11.32 4.56 -16.19
CA ASP A 160 -12.45 3.89 -16.82
C ASP A 160 -13.70 3.93 -15.92
N ALA A 161 -13.53 3.75 -14.61
CA ALA A 161 -14.64 3.86 -13.64
C ALA A 161 -15.16 5.30 -13.52
N LEU A 162 -14.27 6.31 -13.54
CA LEU A 162 -14.68 7.72 -13.60
C LEU A 162 -15.42 8.02 -14.92
N GLU A 163 -14.92 7.52 -16.04
CA GLU A 163 -15.58 7.66 -17.35
C GLU A 163 -17.01 7.11 -17.27
N ARG A 164 -17.16 5.89 -16.74
CA ARG A 164 -18.44 5.22 -16.57
C ARG A 164 -19.38 5.96 -15.61
N LEU A 165 -18.86 6.50 -14.50
CA LEU A 165 -19.64 7.35 -13.60
C LEU A 165 -20.22 8.56 -14.34
N LEU A 166 -19.39 9.26 -15.11
CA LEU A 166 -19.82 10.47 -15.84
C LEU A 166 -20.79 10.15 -16.98
N GLU A 167 -20.69 8.97 -17.60
CA GLU A 167 -21.70 8.47 -18.52
C GLU A 167 -23.06 8.28 -17.84
N GLU A 168 -23.10 7.48 -16.78
CA GLU A 168 -24.35 6.99 -16.19
C GLU A 168 -24.99 7.99 -15.20
N ARG A 169 -24.20 8.89 -14.63
CA ARG A 169 -24.64 9.88 -13.64
C ARG A 169 -24.25 11.29 -14.12
N PRO A 170 -24.96 11.86 -15.09
CA PRO A 170 -24.66 13.20 -15.62
C PRO A 170 -24.60 14.31 -14.58
N ARG A 171 -25.24 14.11 -13.41
CA ARG A 171 -25.17 15.02 -12.25
C ARG A 171 -23.76 15.29 -11.73
N TRP A 172 -22.80 14.42 -12.02
CA TRP A 172 -21.41 14.60 -11.59
C TRP A 172 -20.55 15.35 -12.61
N ARG A 173 -21.04 15.61 -13.82
CA ARG A 173 -20.31 16.40 -14.82
C ARG A 173 -20.26 17.86 -14.36
N GLY A 174 -19.07 18.46 -14.32
CA GLY A 174 -18.84 19.78 -13.72
C GLY A 174 -18.64 19.77 -12.21
N GLU A 175 -19.12 18.73 -11.52
CA GLU A 175 -19.17 18.71 -10.05
C GLU A 175 -17.98 17.98 -9.41
N VAL A 176 -17.31 17.07 -10.12
CA VAL A 176 -16.16 16.31 -9.61
C VAL A 176 -14.98 16.35 -10.57
N THR A 177 -13.78 16.53 -10.02
CA THR A 177 -12.51 16.40 -10.75
C THR A 177 -11.61 15.38 -10.06
N LEU A 178 -11.07 14.44 -10.82
CA LEU A 178 -10.00 13.54 -10.39
C LEU A 178 -8.64 14.18 -10.62
N VAL A 179 -7.89 14.43 -9.55
CA VAL A 179 -6.46 14.73 -9.61
C VAL A 179 -5.68 13.44 -9.54
N GLN A 180 -5.06 13.06 -10.65
CA GLN A 180 -4.17 11.91 -10.74
C GLN A 180 -2.72 12.38 -10.71
N VAL A 181 -2.00 12.04 -9.65
CA VAL A 181 -0.56 12.23 -9.53
C VAL A 181 0.13 10.92 -9.91
N GLY A 182 0.98 10.96 -10.93
CA GLY A 182 1.71 9.79 -11.43
C GLY A 182 3.21 9.96 -11.30
N THR A 183 3.86 9.30 -10.35
CA THR A 183 5.32 9.34 -10.23
C THR A 183 5.95 8.35 -11.21
N GLU A 184 6.83 8.83 -12.08
CA GLU A 184 7.60 7.96 -12.99
C GLU A 184 8.47 6.97 -12.20
N SER A 185 8.50 5.72 -12.65
CA SER A 185 9.25 4.65 -11.99
C SER A 185 9.68 3.63 -13.03
N ARG A 186 10.92 3.12 -12.90
CA ARG A 186 11.45 2.03 -13.75
C ARG A 186 11.26 2.30 -15.25
N SER A 187 11.48 3.55 -15.66
CA SER A 187 11.26 4.00 -17.04
C SER A 187 11.98 3.12 -18.04
N ALA A 188 13.21 2.66 -17.77
CA ALA A 188 13.95 1.76 -18.67
C ALA A 188 13.27 0.42 -19.01
N ILE A 189 12.17 0.03 -18.34
CA ILE A 189 11.43 -1.21 -18.62
C ILE A 189 10.26 -0.91 -19.56
N GLU A 190 10.23 -1.55 -20.73
CA GLU A 190 9.22 -1.33 -21.78
C GLU A 190 7.76 -1.44 -21.28
N ALA A 191 7.48 -2.39 -20.39
CA ALA A 191 6.14 -2.55 -19.81
C ALA A 191 5.66 -1.29 -19.05
N TYR A 192 6.58 -0.56 -18.41
CA TYR A 192 6.27 0.68 -17.70
C TYR A 192 6.03 1.84 -18.68
N HIS A 193 6.81 1.91 -19.77
CA HIS A 193 6.56 2.86 -20.85
C HIS A 193 5.18 2.67 -21.50
N ARG A 194 4.85 1.44 -21.93
CA ARG A 194 3.54 1.14 -22.53
C ARG A 194 2.39 1.41 -21.58
N TYR A 195 2.59 1.19 -20.27
CA TYR A 195 1.56 1.48 -19.28
C TYR A 195 1.34 2.98 -19.12
N ARG A 196 2.42 3.79 -19.08
CA ARG A 196 2.32 5.25 -19.07
C ARG A 196 1.55 5.78 -20.28
N GLU A 197 1.89 5.34 -21.49
CA GLU A 197 1.20 5.74 -22.71
C GLU A 197 -0.31 5.42 -22.63
N ARG A 198 -0.65 4.24 -22.07
CA ARG A 198 -2.05 3.86 -21.82
C ARG A 198 -2.76 4.77 -20.81
N VAL A 199 -2.08 5.19 -19.76
CA VAL A 199 -2.64 6.15 -18.80
C VAL A 199 -2.88 7.50 -19.47
N GLU A 200 -1.88 8.03 -20.18
CA GLU A 200 -1.97 9.31 -20.90
C GLU A 200 -3.12 9.31 -21.92
N ALA A 201 -3.18 8.28 -22.78
CA ALA A 201 -4.27 8.12 -23.75
C ALA A 201 -5.65 7.97 -23.10
N THR A 202 -5.73 7.35 -21.91
CA THR A 202 -7.00 7.22 -21.18
C THR A 202 -7.42 8.55 -20.57
N VAL A 203 -6.48 9.33 -20.01
CA VAL A 203 -6.74 10.69 -19.52
C VAL A 203 -7.25 11.58 -20.65
N GLU A 204 -6.58 11.55 -21.80
CA GLU A 204 -6.98 12.30 -23.00
C GLU A 204 -8.39 11.91 -23.43
N ARG A 205 -8.66 10.62 -23.60
CA ARG A 205 -9.99 10.11 -23.96
C ARG A 205 -11.11 10.62 -23.04
N VAL A 206 -10.91 10.53 -21.72
CA VAL A 206 -11.92 10.98 -20.74
C VAL A 206 -12.12 12.49 -20.82
N ASN A 207 -11.04 13.26 -20.91
CA ASN A 207 -11.12 14.71 -20.98
C ASN A 207 -11.73 15.20 -22.31
N GLU A 208 -11.34 14.64 -23.46
CA GLU A 208 -11.93 14.97 -24.77
C GLU A 208 -13.45 14.76 -24.79
N ARG A 209 -13.92 13.74 -24.08
CA ARG A 209 -15.33 13.36 -24.07
C ARG A 209 -16.20 14.24 -23.17
N PHE A 210 -15.67 14.70 -22.05
CA PHE A 210 -16.48 15.33 -21.00
C PHE A 210 -16.05 16.74 -20.60
N ALA A 211 -14.83 17.17 -20.90
CA ALA A 211 -14.37 18.51 -20.53
C ALA A 211 -15.21 19.59 -21.22
N THR A 212 -15.32 20.72 -20.54
CA THR A 212 -15.90 21.96 -21.06
C THR A 212 -14.82 23.04 -21.04
N ASP A 213 -15.16 24.26 -21.47
CA ASP A 213 -14.23 25.40 -21.42
C ASP A 213 -13.74 25.70 -19.99
N ASP A 214 -14.61 25.47 -19.00
CA ASP A 214 -14.36 25.82 -17.59
C ASP A 214 -14.10 24.61 -16.67
N TRP A 215 -14.26 23.38 -17.15
CA TRP A 215 -14.11 22.19 -16.30
C TRP A 215 -13.39 21.03 -17.00
N ARG A 216 -12.53 20.34 -16.24
CA ARG A 216 -11.87 19.10 -16.66
C ARG A 216 -12.18 17.96 -15.68
N PRO A 217 -12.65 16.80 -16.19
CA PRO A 217 -12.86 15.62 -15.35
C PRO A 217 -11.56 15.10 -14.73
N VAL A 218 -10.44 15.15 -15.46
CA VAL A 218 -9.15 14.63 -14.99
C VAL A 218 -8.05 15.67 -15.11
N VAL A 219 -7.42 15.98 -13.97
CA VAL A 219 -6.17 16.74 -13.89
C VAL A 219 -5.04 15.76 -13.61
N TYR A 220 -4.29 15.41 -14.65
CA TYR A 220 -3.15 14.51 -14.57
C TYR A 220 -1.84 15.29 -14.47
N THR A 221 -0.95 14.86 -13.58
CA THR A 221 0.40 15.43 -13.44
C THR A 221 1.42 14.35 -13.08
N THR A 222 2.60 14.48 -13.68
CA THR A 222 3.80 13.72 -13.31
C THR A 222 4.82 14.58 -12.57
N ASP A 223 4.43 15.80 -12.19
CA ASP A 223 5.30 16.74 -11.50
C ASP A 223 5.65 16.20 -10.11
N MET A 224 6.87 16.49 -9.67
CA MET A 224 7.29 16.20 -8.31
C MET A 224 6.55 17.11 -7.33
N ILE A 225 5.56 16.55 -6.63
CA ILE A 225 4.82 17.27 -5.59
C ILE A 225 5.56 17.11 -4.25
N PRO A 226 5.90 18.20 -3.55
CA PRO A 226 6.52 18.12 -2.23
C PRO A 226 5.56 17.47 -1.22
N ASN A 227 6.11 16.91 -0.14
CA ASN A 227 5.30 16.20 0.87
C ASN A 227 4.17 17.08 1.44
N GLU A 228 4.44 18.36 1.66
CA GLU A 228 3.45 19.34 2.15
C GLU A 228 2.30 19.46 1.14
N GLY A 229 2.62 19.47 -0.14
CA GLY A 229 1.65 19.50 -1.22
C GLY A 229 0.81 18.23 -1.30
N LEU A 230 1.43 17.04 -1.20
CA LEU A 230 0.70 15.77 -1.21
C LEU A 230 -0.26 15.66 -0.02
N THR A 231 0.23 15.93 1.19
CA THR A 231 -0.64 15.91 2.39
C THR A 231 -1.73 16.98 2.35
N GLY A 232 -1.46 18.13 1.71
CA GLY A 232 -2.44 19.18 1.47
C GLY A 232 -3.52 18.76 0.45
N LEU A 233 -3.14 18.04 -0.61
CA LEU A 233 -4.08 17.45 -1.57
C LEU A 233 -4.96 16.39 -0.90
N TYR A 234 -4.37 15.47 -0.14
CA TYR A 234 -5.14 14.47 0.61
C TYR A 234 -6.17 15.10 1.56
N ARG A 235 -5.78 16.14 2.32
CA ARG A 235 -6.70 16.87 3.21
C ARG A 235 -7.79 17.65 2.47
N ALA A 236 -7.55 18.03 1.23
CA ALA A 236 -8.52 18.78 0.42
C ALA A 236 -9.47 17.88 -0.39
N ALA A 237 -9.21 16.57 -0.40
CA ALA A 237 -9.89 15.63 -1.27
C ALA A 237 -11.14 15.08 -0.60
N ASP A 238 -12.26 15.21 -1.28
CA ASP A 238 -13.52 14.58 -0.92
C ASP A 238 -13.44 13.06 -1.07
N LEU A 239 -12.63 12.56 -2.02
CA LEU A 239 -12.33 11.13 -2.19
C LEU A 239 -10.83 10.85 -2.28
N GLY A 240 -10.36 9.87 -1.52
CA GLY A 240 -9.06 9.22 -1.73
C GLY A 240 -9.27 7.90 -2.47
N VAL A 241 -8.88 7.82 -3.73
CA VAL A 241 -9.16 6.63 -4.57
C VAL A 241 -7.90 5.79 -4.71
N VAL A 242 -7.90 4.59 -4.12
CA VAL A 242 -6.79 3.64 -4.12
C VAL A 242 -7.26 2.34 -4.77
N SER A 243 -6.89 2.12 -6.03
CA SER A 243 -7.47 1.08 -6.88
C SER A 243 -6.46 0.08 -7.46
N PRO A 244 -5.41 -0.36 -6.71
CA PRO A 244 -4.44 -1.28 -7.27
C PRO A 244 -5.11 -2.60 -7.69
N VAL A 245 -4.67 -3.17 -8.81
CA VAL A 245 -5.07 -4.54 -9.20
C VAL A 245 -4.42 -5.59 -8.32
N ARG A 246 -3.28 -5.26 -7.70
CA ARG A 246 -2.59 -6.09 -6.70
C ARG A 246 -1.56 -5.26 -5.96
N ASP A 247 -1.60 -5.23 -4.63
CA ASP A 247 -0.64 -4.47 -3.82
C ASP A 247 -0.26 -5.18 -2.52
N GLY A 248 1.00 -5.05 -2.11
CA GLY A 248 1.53 -5.72 -0.91
C GLY A 248 0.96 -5.08 0.35
N MET A 249 1.10 -3.77 0.39
CA MET A 249 0.46 -2.84 1.30
C MET A 249 0.25 -1.55 0.51
N ASN A 250 -0.76 -0.75 0.85
CA ASN A 250 -0.93 0.56 0.20
C ASN A 250 -0.84 1.68 1.24
N LEU A 251 0.34 2.28 1.32
CA LEU A 251 0.61 3.37 2.26
C LEU A 251 -0.08 4.67 1.86
N VAL A 252 -0.36 4.90 0.58
CA VAL A 252 -1.12 6.08 0.11
C VAL A 252 -2.52 6.10 0.72
N ALA A 253 -3.19 4.94 0.85
CA ALA A 253 -4.46 4.85 1.57
C ALA A 253 -4.34 5.33 3.04
N GLN A 254 -3.29 4.89 3.73
CA GLN A 254 -3.06 5.29 5.13
C GLN A 254 -2.62 6.75 5.25
N GLU A 255 -1.82 7.26 4.31
CA GLU A 255 -1.45 8.68 4.23
C GLU A 255 -2.67 9.56 4.00
N PHE A 256 -3.59 9.14 3.12
CA PHE A 256 -4.85 9.83 2.88
C PHE A 256 -5.66 9.92 4.18
N VAL A 257 -5.83 8.80 4.89
CA VAL A 257 -6.53 8.74 6.18
C VAL A 257 -5.85 9.63 7.22
N ALA A 258 -4.54 9.50 7.40
CA ALA A 258 -3.77 10.28 8.38
C ALA A 258 -3.80 11.79 8.09
N ALA A 259 -3.95 12.17 6.82
CA ALA A 259 -4.07 13.55 6.40
C ALA A 259 -5.49 14.13 6.58
N GLN A 260 -6.52 13.35 6.92
CA GLN A 260 -7.87 13.89 7.10
C GLN A 260 -7.99 14.76 8.36
N GLY A 261 -8.92 15.72 8.34
CA GLY A 261 -9.23 16.62 9.46
C GLY A 261 -10.69 16.50 9.90
N ASP A 262 -11.25 17.58 10.42
CA ASP A 262 -12.62 17.60 10.99
C ASP A 262 -13.73 17.39 9.93
N ASP A 263 -13.45 17.74 8.66
CA ASP A 263 -14.30 17.41 7.51
C ASP A 263 -13.55 16.42 6.61
N PRO A 264 -13.62 15.11 6.92
CA PRO A 264 -12.84 14.10 6.21
C PRO A 264 -13.49 13.73 4.88
N GLY A 265 -12.68 13.39 3.89
CA GLY A 265 -13.10 12.70 2.68
C GLY A 265 -13.37 11.21 2.90
N VAL A 266 -13.82 10.53 1.86
CA VAL A 266 -14.09 9.09 1.84
C VAL A 266 -12.92 8.34 1.19
N LEU A 267 -12.43 7.30 1.87
CA LEU A 267 -11.46 6.36 1.28
C LEU A 267 -12.19 5.34 0.41
N VAL A 268 -11.89 5.34 -0.89
CA VAL A 268 -12.30 4.32 -1.86
C VAL A 268 -11.12 3.37 -2.06
N LEU A 269 -11.28 2.09 -1.71
CA LEU A 269 -10.16 1.16 -1.56
C LEU A 269 -10.41 -0.16 -2.28
N SER A 270 -9.45 -0.58 -3.10
CA SER A 270 -9.53 -1.90 -3.74
C SER A 270 -9.36 -3.04 -2.74
N ASP A 271 -10.18 -4.08 -2.91
CA ASP A 271 -10.04 -5.36 -2.21
C ASP A 271 -8.75 -6.15 -2.55
N GLN A 272 -7.98 -5.68 -3.55
CA GLN A 272 -6.69 -6.26 -3.93
C GLN A 272 -5.49 -5.58 -3.23
N ALA A 273 -5.72 -4.55 -2.42
CA ALA A 273 -4.69 -3.92 -1.59
C ALA A 273 -4.48 -4.69 -0.28
N GLY A 274 -3.25 -4.80 0.21
CA GLY A 274 -2.99 -5.38 1.53
C GLY A 274 -3.65 -4.63 2.70
N CYS A 275 -3.73 -3.30 2.62
CA CYS A 275 -4.41 -2.52 3.67
C CYS A 275 -5.93 -2.73 3.70
N HIS A 276 -6.53 -3.34 2.68
CA HIS A 276 -7.96 -3.64 2.69
C HIS A 276 -8.33 -4.62 3.81
N ASP A 277 -7.45 -5.55 4.15
CA ASP A 277 -7.68 -6.54 5.21
C ASP A 277 -7.92 -5.91 6.58
N VAL A 278 -7.45 -4.67 6.77
CA VAL A 278 -7.52 -3.94 8.05
C VAL A 278 -8.32 -2.64 7.97
N LEU A 279 -8.50 -2.06 6.78
CA LEU A 279 -9.26 -0.81 6.57
C LEU A 279 -10.59 -1.02 5.85
N GLY A 280 -10.79 -2.16 5.19
CA GLY A 280 -11.86 -2.40 4.22
C GLY A 280 -13.26 -2.32 4.79
N GLU A 281 -13.43 -2.60 6.09
CA GLU A 281 -14.70 -2.45 6.80
C GLU A 281 -15.22 -1.01 6.76
N TRP A 282 -14.33 -0.04 6.87
CA TRP A 282 -14.67 1.38 6.97
C TRP A 282 -14.47 2.14 5.64
N ALA A 283 -13.74 1.55 4.68
CA ALA A 283 -13.61 2.08 3.33
C ALA A 283 -14.83 1.76 2.43
N VAL A 284 -14.97 2.48 1.32
CA VAL A 284 -15.82 2.07 0.19
C VAL A 284 -15.00 1.11 -0.66
N SER A 285 -15.35 -0.18 -0.60
CA SER A 285 -14.59 -1.23 -1.25
C SER A 285 -14.88 -1.32 -2.74
N VAL A 286 -13.84 -1.47 -3.57
CA VAL A 286 -13.96 -1.57 -5.04
C VAL A 286 -13.19 -2.75 -5.61
N ARG A 287 -13.63 -3.20 -6.80
CA ARG A 287 -12.93 -4.22 -7.60
C ARG A 287 -12.42 -3.57 -8.88
N PRO A 288 -11.09 -3.49 -9.10
CA PRO A 288 -10.53 -2.79 -10.24
C PRO A 288 -11.00 -3.30 -11.61
N HIS A 289 -11.38 -4.58 -11.71
CA HIS A 289 -11.84 -5.20 -12.95
C HIS A 289 -13.36 -5.13 -13.16
N ASP A 290 -14.10 -4.58 -12.19
CA ASP A 290 -15.55 -4.39 -12.26
C ASP A 290 -15.84 -2.89 -12.45
N THR A 291 -15.77 -2.42 -13.69
CA THR A 291 -15.90 -0.99 -14.02
C THR A 291 -17.27 -0.43 -13.61
N GLU A 292 -18.35 -1.19 -13.79
CA GLU A 292 -19.71 -0.77 -13.41
C GLU A 292 -19.84 -0.68 -11.89
N GLY A 293 -19.41 -1.71 -11.16
CA GLY A 293 -19.42 -1.71 -9.70
C GLY A 293 -18.52 -0.63 -9.10
N PHE A 294 -17.36 -0.36 -9.72
CA PHE A 294 -16.48 0.72 -9.30
C PHE A 294 -17.12 2.10 -9.54
N ALA A 295 -17.75 2.33 -10.71
CA ALA A 295 -18.49 3.57 -10.96
C ALA A 295 -19.63 3.79 -9.94
N ALA A 296 -20.40 2.74 -9.63
CA ALA A 296 -21.44 2.80 -8.61
C ALA A 296 -20.87 3.12 -7.21
N ALA A 297 -19.73 2.53 -6.85
CA ALA A 297 -19.06 2.81 -5.59
C ALA A 297 -18.54 4.26 -5.50
N LEU A 298 -18.09 4.85 -6.62
CA LEU A 298 -17.74 6.28 -6.66
C LEU A 298 -18.99 7.16 -6.45
N ASP A 299 -20.12 6.81 -7.06
CA ASP A 299 -21.41 7.50 -6.86
C ASP A 299 -21.84 7.47 -5.38
N ASP A 300 -21.76 6.28 -4.75
CA ASP A 300 -22.07 6.08 -3.33
C ASP A 300 -21.12 6.89 -2.42
N ALA A 301 -19.83 6.90 -2.73
CA ALA A 301 -18.83 7.63 -1.95
C ALA A 301 -19.04 9.15 -2.05
N LEU A 302 -19.32 9.69 -3.25
CA LEU A 302 -19.61 11.12 -3.46
C LEU A 302 -20.94 11.54 -2.82
N SER A 303 -21.91 10.62 -2.75
CA SER A 303 -23.24 10.88 -2.16
C SER A 303 -23.30 10.59 -0.65
N MET A 304 -22.17 10.23 -0.03
CA MET A 304 -22.14 9.73 1.34
C MET A 304 -22.57 10.80 2.36
N PRO A 305 -23.60 10.54 3.19
CA PRO A 305 -24.01 11.48 4.24
C PRO A 305 -22.88 11.74 5.26
N ASP A 306 -22.80 12.98 5.76
CA ASP A 306 -21.76 13.43 6.69
C ASP A 306 -21.61 12.50 7.91
N ARG A 307 -22.73 12.01 8.46
CA ARG A 307 -22.72 11.09 9.61
C ARG A 307 -21.96 9.81 9.33
N ASP A 308 -22.15 9.22 8.15
CA ASP A 308 -21.49 7.98 7.76
C ASP A 308 -20.02 8.22 7.40
N ARG A 309 -19.75 9.34 6.73
CA ARG A 309 -18.40 9.79 6.39
C ARG A 309 -17.54 9.99 7.64
N LEU A 310 -18.04 10.73 8.63
CA LEU A 310 -17.38 10.96 9.92
C LEU A 310 -17.16 9.66 10.70
N ARG A 311 -18.18 8.78 10.79
CA ARG A 311 -18.06 7.49 11.48
C ARG A 311 -16.95 6.64 10.87
N ARG A 312 -16.92 6.52 9.54
CA ARG A 312 -15.90 5.76 8.81
C ARG A 312 -14.51 6.36 8.97
N ALA A 313 -14.38 7.67 8.81
CA ALA A 313 -13.11 8.38 8.93
C ALA A 313 -12.50 8.26 10.34
N ASN A 314 -13.32 8.33 11.39
CA ASN A 314 -12.84 8.14 12.76
C ASN A 314 -12.29 6.73 12.97
N ALA A 315 -13.03 5.69 12.55
CA ALA A 315 -12.55 4.30 12.68
C ALA A 315 -11.26 4.04 11.88
N LEU A 316 -11.17 4.59 10.66
CA LEU A 316 -9.94 4.55 9.87
C LEU A 316 -8.79 5.29 10.58
N GLY A 317 -9.07 6.46 11.13
CA GLY A 317 -8.10 7.31 11.82
C GLY A 317 -7.56 6.69 13.11
N ASP A 318 -8.42 6.03 13.89
CA ASP A 318 -8.04 5.28 15.09
C ASP A 318 -7.09 4.14 14.71
N TYR A 319 -7.46 3.31 13.71
CA TYR A 319 -6.60 2.23 13.26
C TYR A 319 -5.24 2.72 12.77
N VAL A 320 -5.21 3.72 11.88
CA VAL A 320 -3.96 4.25 11.31
C VAL A 320 -3.11 4.98 12.37
N GLY A 321 -3.74 5.55 13.39
CA GLY A 321 -3.06 6.14 14.55
C GLY A 321 -2.40 5.10 15.45
N ASP A 322 -3.09 4.00 15.73
CA ASP A 322 -2.60 2.93 16.62
C ASP A 322 -1.59 2.00 15.92
N ASN A 323 -1.70 1.85 14.59
CA ASN A 323 -0.89 0.94 13.77
C ASN A 323 0.04 1.72 12.82
N ASP A 324 0.77 2.68 13.39
CA ASP A 324 1.65 3.56 12.66
C ASP A 324 3.03 2.92 12.35
N ILE A 325 3.95 3.70 11.77
CA ILE A 325 5.29 3.18 11.45
C ILE A 325 6.12 2.76 12.67
N GLU A 326 5.91 3.41 13.83
CA GLU A 326 6.60 3.10 15.07
C GLU A 326 6.05 1.80 15.68
N SER A 327 4.73 1.63 15.67
CA SER A 327 4.07 0.37 16.04
C SER A 327 4.58 -0.80 15.19
N TRP A 328 4.64 -0.63 13.86
CA TRP A 328 5.20 -1.64 12.96
C TRP A 328 6.65 -2.02 13.31
N LEU A 329 7.50 -1.03 13.61
CA LEU A 329 8.89 -1.28 13.99
C LEU A 329 8.98 -2.06 15.30
N CYS A 330 8.17 -1.69 16.30
CA CYS A 330 8.09 -2.39 17.58
C CYS A 330 7.64 -3.84 17.39
N ASP A 331 6.62 -4.10 16.59
CA ASP A 331 6.11 -5.45 16.33
C ASP A 331 7.12 -6.30 15.57
N ALA A 332 7.77 -5.73 14.54
CA ALA A 332 8.80 -6.42 13.78
C ALA A 332 10.01 -6.81 14.66
N LEU A 333 10.49 -5.88 15.49
CA LEU A 333 11.61 -6.14 16.43
C LEU A 333 11.20 -7.06 17.59
N GLY A 334 9.95 -6.99 18.02
CA GLY A 334 9.35 -7.92 18.99
C GLY A 334 9.33 -9.35 18.45
N ALA A 335 8.93 -9.52 17.19
CA ALA A 335 8.94 -10.81 16.50
C ALA A 335 10.37 -11.38 16.39
N VAL A 336 11.36 -10.54 16.03
CA VAL A 336 12.78 -10.94 16.02
C VAL A 336 13.23 -11.40 17.41
N SER A 337 12.87 -10.66 18.46
CA SER A 337 13.24 -10.98 19.83
C SER A 337 12.65 -12.32 20.30
N THR A 338 11.41 -12.61 19.90
CA THR A 338 10.74 -13.89 20.19
C THR A 338 11.45 -15.07 19.52
N VAL A 339 11.77 -14.96 18.24
CA VAL A 339 12.51 -16.01 17.50
C VAL A 339 13.90 -16.22 18.09
N ARG A 340 14.61 -15.14 18.43
CA ARG A 340 15.93 -15.23 19.08
C ARG A 340 15.89 -16.01 20.39
N ARG A 341 14.87 -15.79 21.23
CA ARG A 341 14.69 -16.52 22.49
C ARG A 341 14.39 -18.00 22.26
N ALA A 342 13.54 -18.31 21.28
CA ALA A 342 13.19 -19.69 20.92
C ALA A 342 14.41 -20.49 20.41
N ASN A 343 15.33 -19.82 19.70
CA ASN A 343 16.55 -20.43 19.15
C ASN A 343 17.68 -20.60 20.19
N GLY A 344 17.46 -20.29 21.48
CA GLY A 344 18.36 -20.66 22.57
C GLY A 344 19.55 -19.72 22.83
N SER A 345 19.60 -18.51 22.25
CA SER A 345 20.70 -17.56 22.48
C SER A 345 20.46 -16.62 23.67
N VAL A 346 20.09 -17.14 24.84
CA VAL A 346 20.14 -16.37 26.10
C VAL A 346 20.50 -17.28 27.28
N THR A 347 21.81 -17.42 27.55
CA THR A 347 22.29 -17.28 28.93
C THR A 347 22.30 -15.80 29.24
N THR A 348 21.27 -15.28 29.91
CA THR A 348 21.38 -14.01 30.63
C THR A 348 22.30 -14.27 31.81
N ARG A 349 23.56 -13.85 31.73
CA ARG A 349 24.39 -13.63 32.92
C ARG A 349 23.87 -12.38 33.66
N ALA A 350 22.67 -12.49 34.21
CA ALA A 350 22.08 -11.50 35.08
C ALA A 350 21.47 -12.15 36.34
N ASP A 351 21.98 -13.33 36.70
CA ASP A 351 21.82 -13.95 38.01
C ASP A 351 23.24 -14.28 38.53
N ASP A 352 23.95 -13.24 38.96
CA ASP A 352 25.07 -13.26 39.94
C ASP A 352 25.38 -11.83 40.38
#